data_AF-A0A812T0V8-F1
#
_entry.id   AF-A0A812T0V8-F1
#
_cell.length_a   1.000
_cell.length_b   1.000
_cell.length_c   1.000
_cell.angle_alpha   90.00
_cell.angle_beta   90.00
_cell.angle_gamma   90.00
#
_symmetry.space_group_name_H-M   'P 1'
#
loop_
_entity.id
_entity.type
_entity.pdbx_description
1 polymer ?
#
loop_
_entity_poly.entity_id
_entity_poly.type
_entity_poly.pdbx_seq_one_letter_code
_entity_poly.pdbx_strand_id
1 'polypeptide(L)'
;MEALWNEDLGSRRASAWKELLLGGITLQDDSGDYDTLCKQECAYDAAIRRDVHRTLPQEPLFREDGHGQHMLFRLLHALAIRLSEIGYCQSLNFVVATMVLVFPDDELSSFNCGLALLLRHSLVDLYRPKFQKLGVVLWQFDRLVEGFLPKVHAALTRHGVNSEYYAMQWFLTLYASDLPQEVVRRIWDRFLVAGWRVVVQIGLALLYRIQDSLIHMDPCRALPFLKRFTRNAKLTSKELLDTAATFKVSHRMLSALEAAYGWPGESQLTVIKDLNSGQVHWIVQAVQPKLSCAYSESADVEEEPAIRSFARASASSGEGDRNCPQGKVLPFLLHNLDTGETTMMEKAFSQYKGEMHQQARAKAGPAQAAPSAAEMPAVSGELPDQATAGSFWMQTVQRQAERRLAQA
;
A
#
# COMPACT_ATOMS: atom_id res chain seq x y z
N MET A 1 -7.41 -11.68 14.83
CA MET A 1 -6.25 -11.74 13.92
C MET A 1 -5.23 -10.63 14.20
N GLU A 2 -5.63 -9.37 14.40
CA GLU A 2 -4.69 -8.25 14.61
C GLU A 2 -3.69 -8.44 15.77
N ALA A 3 -4.09 -9.14 16.85
CA ALA A 3 -3.20 -9.41 18.00
C ALA A 3 -1.94 -10.22 17.66
N LEU A 4 -2.03 -11.17 16.71
CA LEU A 4 -0.87 -11.99 16.31
C LEU A 4 0.17 -11.18 15.53
N TRP A 5 -0.26 -10.13 14.84
CA TRP A 5 0.62 -9.25 14.09
C TRP A 5 1.21 -8.14 14.98
N ASN A 6 0.73 -8.01 16.23
CA ASN A 6 1.31 -7.09 17.22
C ASN A 6 2.71 -7.50 17.65
N GLU A 7 3.05 -8.78 17.53
CA GLU A 7 4.35 -9.32 17.91
C GLU A 7 5.30 -9.43 16.72
N ASP A 8 6.61 -9.38 16.99
CA ASP A 8 7.63 -9.60 15.97
C ASP A 8 7.56 -11.04 15.45
N LEU A 9 7.37 -11.17 14.13
CA LEU A 9 7.34 -12.48 13.49
C LEU A 9 8.71 -13.16 13.54
N GLY A 10 9.80 -12.40 13.65
CA GLY A 10 11.16 -12.93 13.70
C GLY A 10 11.44 -13.90 12.55
N SER A 11 11.87 -15.11 12.88
CA SER A 11 12.14 -16.20 11.94
C SER A 11 10.91 -16.70 11.16
N ARG A 12 9.70 -16.44 11.66
CA ARG A 12 8.44 -16.87 10.99
C ARG A 12 8.04 -15.95 9.84
N ARG A 13 8.69 -14.80 9.69
CA ARG A 13 8.31 -13.77 8.72
C ARG A 13 8.26 -14.27 7.29
N ALA A 14 9.30 -14.97 6.85
CA ALA A 14 9.38 -15.49 5.49
C ALA A 14 8.19 -16.40 5.15
N SER A 15 7.91 -17.38 6.01
CA SER A 15 6.76 -18.28 5.84
C SER A 15 5.43 -17.52 5.89
N ALA A 16 5.24 -16.62 6.85
CA ALA A 16 4.00 -15.86 6.97
C ALA A 16 3.75 -14.96 5.76
N TRP A 17 4.77 -14.27 5.24
CA TRP A 17 4.65 -13.42 4.06
C TRP A 17 4.37 -14.24 2.81
N LYS A 18 5.03 -15.41 2.67
CA LYS A 18 4.75 -16.33 1.57
C LYS A 18 3.29 -16.79 1.56
N GLU A 19 2.73 -17.16 2.71
CA GLU A 19 1.31 -17.52 2.82
C GLU A 19 0.38 -16.34 2.49
N LEU A 20 0.66 -15.13 2.98
CA LEU A 20 -0.20 -13.96 2.72
C LEU A 20 -0.15 -13.51 1.25
N LEU A 21 1.02 -13.59 0.63
CA LEU A 21 1.26 -13.10 -0.72
C LEU A 21 0.97 -14.14 -1.79
N LEU A 22 1.22 -15.43 -1.52
CA LEU A 22 1.05 -16.52 -2.49
C LEU A 22 -0.13 -17.44 -2.15
N GLY A 23 -0.71 -17.33 -0.96
CA GLY A 23 -1.85 -18.14 -0.54
C GLY A 23 -3.06 -17.97 -1.49
N GLY A 24 -3.61 -19.11 -1.93
CA GLY A 24 -4.69 -19.15 -2.91
C GLY A 24 -4.28 -18.77 -4.35
N ILE A 25 -2.99 -18.56 -4.62
CA ILE A 25 -2.46 -18.33 -5.95
C ILE A 25 -1.78 -19.61 -6.40
N THR A 26 -2.37 -20.28 -7.38
CA THR A 26 -1.61 -21.22 -8.19
C THR A 26 -0.80 -20.38 -9.18
N LEU A 27 0.39 -19.95 -8.76
CA LEU A 27 1.40 -19.63 -9.77
C LEU A 27 1.56 -20.95 -10.54
N GLN A 28 1.32 -20.94 -11.86
CA GLN A 28 1.73 -22.08 -12.66
C GLN A 28 3.20 -22.37 -12.31
N ASP A 29 3.57 -23.64 -12.20
CA ASP A 29 4.89 -24.08 -11.72
C ASP A 29 5.96 -23.68 -12.74
N ASP A 30 6.24 -22.38 -12.78
CA ASP A 30 6.97 -21.66 -13.80
C ASP A 30 8.31 -21.21 -13.21
N SER A 31 8.94 -22.09 -12.41
CA SER A 31 10.36 -21.93 -12.06
C SER A 31 11.21 -21.72 -13.32
N GLY A 32 10.81 -22.34 -14.44
CA GLY A 32 11.38 -22.12 -15.77
C GLY A 32 11.16 -20.71 -16.33
N ASP A 33 10.12 -19.98 -15.94
CA ASP A 33 9.82 -18.63 -16.42
C ASP A 33 10.75 -17.60 -15.76
N TYR A 34 11.01 -17.68 -14.45
CA TYR A 34 11.96 -16.76 -13.79
C TYR A 34 13.39 -16.88 -14.34
N ASP A 35 13.89 -18.12 -14.51
CA ASP A 35 15.21 -18.34 -15.09
C ASP A 35 15.27 -17.93 -16.57
N THR A 36 14.15 -18.01 -17.29
CA THR A 36 14.04 -17.50 -18.66
C THR A 36 14.09 -15.99 -18.69
N LEU A 37 13.36 -15.30 -17.80
CA LEU A 37 13.41 -13.84 -17.68
C LEU A 37 14.83 -13.35 -17.36
N CYS A 38 15.54 -14.01 -16.44
CA CYS A 38 16.91 -13.66 -16.06
C CYS A 38 17.93 -13.71 -17.23
N LYS A 39 17.61 -14.41 -18.32
CA LYS A 39 18.48 -14.57 -19.49
C LYS A 39 18.13 -13.64 -20.64
N GLN A 40 17.01 -12.94 -20.56
CA GLN A 40 16.57 -12.03 -21.62
C GLN A 40 17.35 -10.71 -21.55
N GLU A 41 17.35 -9.97 -22.66
CA GLU A 41 17.90 -8.61 -22.67
C GLU A 41 16.91 -7.65 -22.01
N CYS A 42 17.42 -6.78 -21.14
CA CYS A 42 16.61 -5.78 -20.45
C CYS A 42 17.17 -4.38 -20.69
N ALA A 43 16.33 -3.49 -21.26
CA ALA A 43 16.70 -2.10 -21.53
C ALA A 43 17.04 -1.30 -20.26
N TYR A 44 16.66 -1.80 -19.08
CA TYR A 44 16.81 -1.10 -17.80
C TYR A 44 18.07 -1.50 -17.01
N ASP A 45 18.88 -2.44 -17.50
CA ASP A 45 20.05 -2.97 -16.80
C ASP A 45 20.99 -1.90 -16.25
N ALA A 46 21.30 -0.88 -17.07
CA ALA A 46 22.18 0.20 -16.66
C ALA A 46 21.59 1.03 -15.49
N ALA A 47 20.28 1.27 -15.51
CA ALA A 47 19.59 1.99 -14.45
C ALA A 47 19.52 1.15 -13.17
N ILE A 48 19.22 -0.15 -13.30
CA ILE A 48 19.14 -1.11 -12.20
C ILE A 48 20.50 -1.22 -11.51
N ARG A 49 21.61 -1.44 -12.25
CA ARG A 49 22.96 -1.55 -11.67
C ARG A 49 23.33 -0.34 -10.82
N ARG A 50 23.08 0.86 -11.34
CA ARG A 50 23.35 2.12 -10.62
C ARG A 50 22.56 2.21 -9.31
N ASP A 51 21.33 1.71 -9.28
CA ASP A 51 20.50 1.73 -8.08
C ASP A 51 20.86 0.64 -7.09
N VAL A 52 21.18 -0.57 -7.55
CA VAL A 52 21.63 -1.68 -6.70
C VAL A 52 22.80 -1.26 -5.82
N HIS A 53 23.83 -0.61 -6.37
CA HIS A 53 25.02 -0.17 -5.60
C HIS A 53 24.69 0.79 -4.44
N ARG A 54 23.59 1.54 -4.51
CA ARG A 54 23.17 2.50 -3.48
C ARG A 54 21.98 2.01 -2.65
N THR A 55 21.52 0.77 -2.84
CA THR A 55 20.35 0.23 -2.16
C THR A 55 20.75 -0.40 -0.83
N LEU A 56 20.25 0.19 0.27
CA LEU A 56 20.43 -0.32 1.63
C LEU A 56 21.89 -0.69 1.98
N PRO A 57 22.89 0.19 1.72
CA PRO A 57 24.31 -0.13 1.90
C PRO A 57 24.70 -0.47 3.36
N GLN A 58 23.86 -0.08 4.32
CA GLN A 58 24.04 -0.40 5.74
C GLN A 58 23.73 -1.87 6.08
N GLU A 59 22.97 -2.57 5.23
CA GLU A 59 22.60 -3.97 5.48
C GLU A 59 23.73 -4.90 5.03
N PRO A 60 24.16 -5.88 5.87
CA PRO A 60 25.29 -6.74 5.56
C PRO A 60 25.18 -7.50 4.22
N LEU A 61 23.95 -7.87 3.82
CA LEU A 61 23.67 -8.61 2.60
C LEU A 61 23.91 -7.78 1.32
N PHE A 62 23.86 -6.45 1.42
CA PHE A 62 24.05 -5.51 0.31
C PHE A 62 25.39 -4.77 0.36
N ARG A 63 26.37 -5.26 1.12
CA ARG A 63 27.76 -4.80 1.00
C ARG A 63 28.26 -5.01 -0.43
N GLU A 64 29.25 -4.20 -0.83
CA GLU A 64 29.83 -4.25 -2.18
C GLU A 64 30.19 -5.69 -2.58
N ASP A 65 29.82 -6.06 -3.80
CA ASP A 65 29.97 -7.40 -4.39
C ASP A 65 29.33 -8.55 -3.59
N GLY A 66 28.44 -8.22 -2.64
CA GLY A 66 27.69 -9.21 -1.87
C GLY A 66 26.67 -9.99 -2.72
N HIS A 67 26.36 -11.21 -2.26
CA HIS A 67 25.31 -12.05 -2.84
C HIS A 67 23.97 -11.30 -2.97
N GLY A 68 23.61 -10.44 -2.00
CA GLY A 68 22.37 -9.67 -2.04
C GLY A 68 22.29 -8.68 -3.19
N GLN A 69 23.40 -8.03 -3.59
CA GLN A 69 23.39 -7.11 -4.73
C GLN A 69 23.14 -7.86 -6.05
N HIS A 70 23.77 -9.03 -6.20
CA HIS A 70 23.57 -9.90 -7.36
C HIS A 70 22.13 -10.39 -7.46
N MET A 71 21.59 -10.90 -6.34
CA MET A 71 20.21 -11.35 -6.25
C MET A 71 19.22 -10.21 -6.52
N LEU A 72 19.44 -9.02 -5.93
CA LEU A 72 18.61 -7.84 -6.18
C LEU A 72 18.61 -7.41 -7.65
N PHE A 73 19.78 -7.42 -8.30
CA PHE A 73 19.88 -7.11 -9.73
C PHE A 73 19.02 -8.06 -10.56
N ARG A 74 19.16 -9.38 -10.35
CA ARG A 74 18.40 -10.41 -11.08
C ARG A 74 16.89 -10.26 -10.89
N LEU A 75 16.45 -10.05 -9.65
CA LEU A 75 15.04 -9.85 -9.33
C LEU A 75 14.46 -8.61 -10.02
N LEU A 76 15.16 -7.47 -9.94
CA LEU A 76 14.73 -6.23 -10.57
C LEU A 76 14.71 -6.33 -12.09
N HIS A 77 15.70 -6.99 -12.68
CA HIS A 77 15.78 -7.28 -14.11
C HIS A 77 14.56 -8.10 -14.57
N ALA A 78 14.29 -9.22 -13.90
CA ALA A 78 13.18 -10.10 -14.22
C ALA A 78 11.82 -9.40 -14.03
N LEU A 79 11.67 -8.61 -12.96
CA LEU A 79 10.46 -7.82 -12.71
C LEU A 79 10.24 -6.74 -13.78
N ALA A 80 11.29 -6.07 -14.23
CA ALA A 80 11.19 -5.04 -15.27
C ALA A 80 10.74 -5.63 -16.61
N ILE A 81 11.19 -6.85 -16.95
CA ILE A 81 10.71 -7.57 -18.15
C ILE A 81 9.27 -8.04 -17.94
N ARG A 82 8.97 -8.65 -16.78
CA ARG A 82 7.63 -9.18 -16.47
C ARG A 82 6.56 -8.10 -16.48
N LEU A 83 6.86 -6.93 -15.92
CA LEU A 83 5.97 -5.79 -15.78
C LEU A 83 6.33 -4.71 -16.82
N SER A 84 6.37 -5.11 -18.08
CA SER A 84 6.82 -4.26 -19.20
C SER A 84 6.09 -2.91 -19.31
N GLU A 85 4.86 -2.79 -18.78
CA GLU A 85 4.08 -1.57 -18.76
C GLU A 85 4.67 -0.47 -17.84
N ILE A 86 5.44 -0.86 -16.83
CA ILE A 86 6.19 0.06 -15.96
C ILE A 86 7.70 -0.06 -16.15
N GLY A 87 8.19 -1.22 -16.61
CA GLY A 87 9.61 -1.53 -16.67
C GLY A 87 10.28 -1.43 -15.30
N TYR A 88 11.42 -0.76 -15.24
CA TYR A 88 12.06 -0.39 -13.98
C TYR A 88 11.82 1.09 -13.66
N CYS A 89 11.16 1.35 -12.53
CA CYS A 89 11.05 2.67 -11.93
C CYS A 89 12.00 2.80 -10.74
N GLN A 90 12.76 3.91 -10.67
CA GLN A 90 13.56 4.23 -9.50
C GLN A 90 12.68 4.22 -8.24
N SER A 91 13.22 3.69 -7.14
CA SER A 91 12.56 3.39 -5.86
C SER A 91 12.03 1.96 -5.73
N LEU A 92 11.75 1.26 -6.83
CA LEU A 92 11.35 -0.15 -6.79
C LEU A 92 12.44 -1.04 -6.17
N ASN A 93 13.71 -0.66 -6.35
CA ASN A 93 14.87 -1.31 -5.75
C ASN A 93 14.75 -1.49 -4.23
N PHE A 94 14.19 -0.53 -3.50
CA PHE A 94 14.03 -0.66 -2.04
C PHE A 94 12.97 -1.68 -1.66
N VAL A 95 11.87 -1.75 -2.42
CA VAL A 95 10.80 -2.73 -2.19
C VAL A 95 11.33 -4.15 -2.40
N VAL A 96 12.04 -4.37 -3.50
CA VAL A 96 12.62 -5.68 -3.84
C VAL A 96 13.77 -6.04 -2.92
N ALA A 97 14.57 -5.07 -2.48
CA ALA A 97 15.62 -5.31 -1.49
C ALA A 97 15.05 -5.77 -0.13
N THR A 98 13.89 -5.24 0.28
CA THR A 98 13.19 -5.75 1.47
C THR A 98 12.74 -7.20 1.29
N MET A 99 12.33 -7.63 0.08
CA MET A 99 12.05 -9.05 -0.20
C MET A 99 13.30 -9.92 -0.07
N VAL A 100 14.43 -9.47 -0.63
CA VAL A 100 15.73 -10.16 -0.51
C VAL A 100 16.15 -10.33 0.96
N LEU A 101 15.91 -9.33 1.81
CA LEU A 101 16.20 -9.45 3.25
C LEU A 101 15.29 -10.45 3.99
N VAL A 102 14.08 -10.70 3.49
CA VAL A 102 13.14 -11.66 4.09
C VAL A 102 13.39 -13.07 3.59
N PHE A 103 13.87 -13.23 2.35
CA PHE A 103 14.16 -14.52 1.73
C PHE A 103 15.60 -14.56 1.19
N PRO A 104 16.63 -14.39 2.05
CA PRO A 104 18.02 -14.21 1.62
C PRO A 104 18.61 -15.42 0.88
N ASP A 105 18.09 -16.62 1.17
CA ASP A 105 18.53 -17.89 0.61
C ASP A 105 17.49 -18.51 -0.36
N ASP A 106 16.40 -17.80 -0.66
CA ASP A 106 15.31 -18.27 -1.53
C ASP A 106 14.92 -17.17 -2.54
N GLU A 107 15.70 -17.10 -3.62
CA GLU A 107 15.54 -16.12 -4.69
C GLU A 107 14.19 -16.24 -5.41
N LEU A 108 13.71 -17.47 -5.64
CA LEU A 108 12.43 -17.67 -6.31
C LEU A 108 11.26 -17.18 -5.44
N SER A 109 11.28 -17.46 -4.13
CA SER A 109 10.29 -16.89 -3.21
C SER A 109 10.40 -15.37 -3.14
N SER A 110 11.60 -14.78 -3.18
CA SER A 110 11.77 -13.32 -3.27
C SER A 110 11.09 -12.74 -4.51
N PHE A 111 11.30 -13.36 -5.67
CA PHE A 111 10.69 -12.93 -6.93
C PHE A 111 9.17 -13.03 -6.88
N ASN A 112 8.66 -14.21 -6.54
CA ASN A 112 7.22 -14.49 -6.53
C ASN A 112 6.48 -13.63 -5.51
N CYS A 113 7.03 -13.49 -4.28
CA CYS A 113 6.44 -12.64 -3.26
C CYS A 113 6.53 -11.15 -3.64
N GLY A 114 7.64 -10.71 -4.23
CA GLY A 114 7.78 -9.33 -4.72
C GLY A 114 6.79 -8.99 -5.83
N LEU A 115 6.63 -9.89 -6.81
CA LEU A 115 5.63 -9.75 -7.87
C LEU A 115 4.21 -9.75 -7.31
N ALA A 116 3.90 -10.69 -6.42
CA ALA A 116 2.59 -10.78 -5.78
C ALA A 116 2.27 -9.54 -4.93
N LEU A 117 3.27 -8.98 -4.21
CA LEU A 117 3.12 -7.71 -3.49
C LEU A 117 2.73 -6.57 -4.44
N LEU A 118 3.44 -6.46 -5.56
CA LEU A 118 3.20 -5.41 -6.56
C LEU A 118 1.79 -5.47 -7.15
N LEU A 119 1.29 -6.68 -7.42
CA LEU A 119 0.00 -6.89 -8.05
C LEU A 119 -1.17 -6.88 -7.04
N ARG A 120 -1.09 -7.67 -5.96
CA ARG A 120 -2.20 -7.85 -4.99
C ARG A 120 -2.53 -6.57 -4.22
N HIS A 121 -1.52 -5.74 -3.96
CA HIS A 121 -1.71 -4.47 -3.26
C HIS A 121 -1.72 -3.27 -4.22
N SER A 122 -1.81 -3.51 -5.53
CA SER A 122 -1.78 -2.50 -6.60
C SER A 122 -0.63 -1.49 -6.47
N LEU A 123 0.50 -1.93 -5.90
CA LEU A 123 1.69 -1.09 -5.78
C LEU A 123 2.30 -0.82 -7.17
N VAL A 124 2.10 -1.74 -8.14
CA VAL A 124 2.44 -1.54 -9.56
C VAL A 124 1.82 -0.26 -10.14
N ASP A 125 0.61 0.10 -9.72
CA ASP A 125 -0.11 1.28 -10.23
C ASP A 125 0.56 2.59 -9.81
N LEU A 126 1.31 2.59 -8.70
CA LEU A 126 2.07 3.76 -8.26
C LEU A 126 3.24 4.09 -9.19
N TYR A 127 3.77 3.09 -9.91
CA TYR A 127 4.93 3.26 -10.79
C TYR A 127 4.54 3.47 -12.27
N ARG A 128 3.24 3.44 -12.60
CA ARG A 128 2.81 3.68 -13.98
C ARG A 128 3.24 5.07 -14.46
N PRO A 129 3.48 5.23 -15.78
CA PRO A 129 3.87 6.52 -16.35
C PRO A 129 2.97 7.66 -15.89
N LYS A 130 3.57 8.83 -15.65
CA LYS A 130 2.91 10.04 -15.10
C LYS A 130 2.45 9.93 -13.63
N PHE A 131 2.70 8.81 -12.94
CA PHE A 131 2.46 8.68 -11.50
C PHE A 131 1.02 9.00 -11.07
N GLN A 132 0.02 8.70 -11.93
CA GLN A 132 -1.37 9.09 -11.69
C GLN A 132 -1.92 8.57 -10.35
N LYS A 133 -1.78 7.26 -10.08
CA LYS A 133 -2.24 6.69 -8.81
C LYS A 133 -1.46 7.24 -7.61
N LEU A 134 -0.16 7.50 -7.76
CA LEU A 134 0.64 8.13 -6.71
C LEU A 134 0.12 9.54 -6.38
N GLY A 135 -0.25 10.34 -7.38
CA GLY A 135 -0.88 11.64 -7.18
C GLY A 135 -2.19 11.56 -6.38
N VAL A 136 -3.02 10.54 -6.66
CA VAL A 136 -4.24 10.26 -5.86
C VAL A 136 -3.87 9.95 -4.41
N VAL A 137 -2.91 9.03 -4.19
CA VAL A 137 -2.49 8.62 -2.84
C VAL A 137 -1.91 9.78 -2.03
N LEU A 138 -1.10 10.63 -2.65
CA LEU A 138 -0.54 11.83 -2.01
C LEU A 138 -1.62 12.84 -1.66
N TRP A 139 -2.57 13.08 -2.57
CA TRP A 139 -3.71 13.94 -2.28
C TRP A 139 -4.59 13.39 -1.15
N GLN A 140 -4.86 12.07 -1.13
CA GLN A 140 -5.58 11.41 -0.03
C GLN A 140 -4.83 11.64 1.28
N PHE A 141 -3.50 11.51 1.26
CA PHE A 141 -2.65 11.74 2.42
C PHE A 141 -2.75 13.19 2.90
N ASP A 142 -2.72 14.19 2.02
CA ASP A 142 -2.90 15.60 2.41
C ASP A 142 -4.26 15.84 3.08
N ARG A 143 -5.36 15.26 2.58
CA ARG A 143 -6.69 15.34 3.21
C ARG A 143 -6.74 14.63 4.56
N LEU A 144 -6.00 13.53 4.71
CA LEU A 144 -5.90 12.81 5.98
C LEU A 144 -5.08 13.60 7.00
N VAL A 145 -4.01 14.27 6.58
CA VAL A 145 -3.25 15.20 7.43
C VAL A 145 -4.14 16.37 7.84
N GLU A 146 -4.93 16.93 6.93
CA GLU A 146 -5.92 17.98 7.24
C GLU A 146 -6.94 17.51 8.29
N GLY A 147 -7.52 16.33 8.11
CA GLY A 147 -8.56 15.80 9.01
C GLY A 147 -8.03 15.35 10.38
N PHE A 148 -6.89 14.68 10.43
CA PHE A 148 -6.34 14.11 11.67
C PHE A 148 -5.32 15.01 12.38
N LEU A 149 -4.61 15.86 11.64
CA LEU A 149 -3.53 16.71 12.13
C LEU A 149 -3.67 18.16 11.63
N PRO A 150 -4.80 18.85 11.90
CA PRO A 150 -5.10 20.15 11.29
C PRO A 150 -4.04 21.22 11.55
N LYS A 151 -3.38 21.20 12.72
CA LYS A 151 -2.26 22.12 13.03
C LYS A 151 -1.03 21.88 12.15
N VAL A 152 -0.72 20.60 11.86
CA VAL A 152 0.37 20.21 10.97
C VAL A 152 0.04 20.61 9.55
N HIS A 153 -1.19 20.33 9.08
CA HIS A 153 -1.65 20.75 7.76
C HIS A 153 -1.53 22.26 7.58
N ALA A 154 -2.04 23.06 8.53
CA ALA A 154 -1.93 24.51 8.47
C ALA A 154 -0.48 25.02 8.46
N ALA A 155 0.44 24.35 9.16
CA ALA A 155 1.86 24.67 9.12
C ALA A 155 2.48 24.33 7.75
N LEU A 156 2.19 23.16 7.20
CA LEU A 156 2.64 22.75 5.86
C LEU A 156 2.14 23.71 4.77
N THR A 157 0.85 24.10 4.82
CA THR A 157 0.27 25.11 3.90
C THR A 157 1.00 26.45 4.02
N ARG A 158 1.24 26.95 5.23
CA ARG A 158 2.00 28.20 5.45
C ARG A 158 3.42 28.13 4.88
N HIS A 159 4.03 26.95 4.95
CA HIS A 159 5.37 26.71 4.41
C HIS A 159 5.39 26.49 2.89
N GLY A 160 4.23 26.45 2.24
CA GLY A 160 4.12 26.16 0.80
C GLY A 160 4.52 24.73 0.43
N VAL A 161 4.35 23.77 1.34
CA VAL A 161 4.77 22.38 1.15
C VAL A 161 3.55 21.45 1.22
N ASN A 162 3.35 20.64 0.18
CA ASN A 162 2.41 19.52 0.18
C ASN A 162 3.15 18.16 0.27
N SER A 163 2.39 17.07 0.38
CA SER A 163 2.93 15.71 0.46
C SER A 163 3.79 15.29 -0.74
N GLU A 164 3.56 15.85 -1.94
CA GLU A 164 4.33 15.51 -3.14
C GLU A 164 5.84 15.80 -2.95
N TYR A 165 6.19 16.84 -2.19
CA TYR A 165 7.59 17.21 -2.01
C TYR A 165 8.38 16.33 -1.05
N TYR A 166 7.73 15.66 -0.09
CA TYR A 166 8.42 14.92 0.97
C TYR A 166 7.97 13.47 1.15
N ALA A 167 6.75 13.12 0.75
CA ALA A 167 6.15 11.82 1.02
C ALA A 167 6.09 10.88 -0.19
N MET A 168 6.41 11.34 -1.42
CA MET A 168 6.46 10.47 -2.61
C MET A 168 7.23 9.17 -2.34
N GLN A 169 8.42 9.31 -1.76
CA GLN A 169 9.31 8.19 -1.46
C GLN A 169 8.72 7.24 -0.41
N TRP A 170 7.97 7.77 0.56
CA TRP A 170 7.32 6.96 1.60
C TRP A 170 6.35 5.95 1.00
N PHE A 171 5.52 6.40 0.05
CA PHE A 171 4.53 5.54 -0.61
C PHE A 171 5.18 4.65 -1.68
N LEU A 172 6.10 5.19 -2.49
CA LEU A 172 6.79 4.43 -3.53
C LEU A 172 7.71 3.33 -2.98
N THR A 173 8.17 3.43 -1.73
CA THR A 173 9.03 2.40 -1.13
C THR A 173 8.39 1.67 0.03
N LEU A 174 7.14 1.99 0.37
CA LEU A 174 6.52 1.57 1.63
C LEU A 174 7.47 1.80 2.83
N TYR A 175 8.08 2.99 2.87
CA TYR A 175 9.09 3.46 3.82
C TYR A 175 10.47 2.79 3.79
N ALA A 176 10.71 1.83 2.89
CA ALA A 176 11.95 1.04 2.88
C ALA A 176 13.24 1.88 2.65
N SER A 177 13.15 3.05 2.01
CA SER A 177 14.33 3.92 1.83
C SER A 177 14.59 4.88 2.98
N ASP A 178 13.63 5.07 3.89
CA ASP A 178 13.64 6.19 4.84
C ASP A 178 13.60 5.75 6.30
N LEU A 179 13.26 4.49 6.58
CA LEU A 179 13.27 3.90 7.91
C LEU A 179 14.24 2.70 7.99
N PRO A 180 14.79 2.38 9.18
CA PRO A 180 15.57 1.16 9.37
C PRO A 180 14.78 -0.09 8.98
N GLN A 181 15.43 -1.07 8.36
CA GLN A 181 14.74 -2.24 7.80
C GLN A 181 14.05 -3.10 8.87
N GLU A 182 14.54 -3.09 10.11
CA GLU A 182 13.85 -3.70 11.25
C GLU A 182 12.47 -3.08 11.48
N VAL A 183 12.34 -1.76 11.35
CA VAL A 183 11.05 -1.05 11.46
C VAL A 183 10.18 -1.30 10.23
N VAL A 184 10.77 -1.25 9.04
CA VAL A 184 10.08 -1.48 7.75
C VAL A 184 9.41 -2.85 7.73
N ARG A 185 10.13 -3.92 8.08
CA ARG A 185 9.57 -5.28 8.15
C ARG A 185 8.38 -5.37 9.10
N ARG A 186 8.42 -4.67 10.24
CA ARG A 186 7.31 -4.62 11.20
C ARG A 186 6.10 -3.84 10.66
N ILE A 187 6.33 -2.78 9.89
CA ILE A 187 5.26 -2.08 9.17
C ILE A 187 4.63 -3.00 8.14
N TRP A 188 5.46 -3.74 7.39
CA TRP A 188 4.99 -4.64 6.33
C TRP A 188 4.22 -5.84 6.88
N ASP A 189 4.62 -6.39 8.03
CA ASP A 189 3.86 -7.41 8.77
C ASP A 189 2.39 -6.98 8.97
N ARG A 190 2.14 -5.67 9.19
CA ARG A 190 0.78 -5.13 9.30
C ARG A 190 0.14 -4.83 7.96
N PHE A 191 0.91 -4.22 7.05
CA PHE A 191 0.43 -3.83 5.74
C PHE A 191 -0.11 -5.02 4.95
N LEU A 192 0.55 -6.17 4.99
CA LEU A 192 0.11 -7.36 4.25
C LEU A 192 -1.26 -7.88 4.71
N VAL A 193 -1.67 -7.60 5.94
CA VAL A 193 -2.95 -8.04 6.50
C VAL A 193 -4.01 -6.94 6.44
N ALA A 194 -3.61 -5.71 6.78
CA ALA A 194 -4.51 -4.58 6.97
C ALA A 194 -4.51 -3.59 5.80
N GLY A 195 -3.67 -3.79 4.78
CA GLY A 195 -3.60 -2.98 3.57
C GLY A 195 -3.14 -1.54 3.78
N TRP A 196 -3.44 -0.69 2.79
CA TRP A 196 -2.94 0.68 2.66
C TRP A 196 -3.22 1.61 3.84
N ARG A 197 -4.25 1.33 4.66
CA ARG A 197 -4.51 2.13 5.87
C ARG A 197 -3.29 2.18 6.79
N VAL A 198 -2.52 1.10 6.88
CA VAL A 198 -1.30 1.03 7.70
C VAL A 198 -0.26 2.01 7.18
N VAL A 199 -0.01 2.00 5.87
CA VAL A 199 0.99 2.86 5.23
C VAL A 199 0.66 4.32 5.52
N VAL A 200 -0.61 4.71 5.34
CA VAL A 200 -1.05 6.07 5.63
C VAL A 200 -0.96 6.42 7.13
N GLN A 201 -1.38 5.52 8.02
CA GLN A 201 -1.28 5.72 9.47
C GLN A 201 0.17 5.94 9.93
N ILE A 202 1.15 5.26 9.32
CA ILE A 202 2.57 5.49 9.60
C ILE A 202 2.96 6.92 9.20
N GLY A 203 2.55 7.38 8.02
CA GLY A 203 2.80 8.76 7.58
C GLY A 203 2.23 9.80 8.57
N LEU A 204 1.01 9.58 9.06
CA LEU A 204 0.40 10.43 10.08
C LEU A 204 1.19 10.40 11.40
N ALA A 205 1.60 9.22 11.86
CA ALA A 205 2.38 9.08 13.09
C ALA A 205 3.75 9.78 13.00
N LEU A 206 4.42 9.69 11.84
CA LEU A 206 5.68 10.39 11.60
C LEU A 206 5.51 11.91 11.68
N LEU A 207 4.46 12.46 11.05
CA LEU A 207 4.16 13.88 11.10
C LEU A 207 3.73 14.35 12.49
N TYR A 208 2.92 13.57 13.19
CA TYR A 208 2.50 13.85 14.57
C TYR A 208 3.69 14.01 15.50
N ARG A 209 4.73 13.16 15.34
CA ARG A 209 5.94 13.23 16.16
C ARG A 209 6.73 14.52 15.98
N ILE A 210 6.70 15.12 14.80
CA ILE A 210 7.45 16.35 14.49
C ILE A 210 6.59 17.62 14.55
N GLN A 211 5.32 17.51 14.96
CA GLN A 211 4.35 18.60 14.85
C GLN A 211 4.84 19.90 15.52
N ASP A 212 5.38 19.81 16.74
CA ASP A 212 5.81 20.98 17.50
C ASP A 212 7.01 21.66 16.83
N SER A 213 7.95 20.86 16.32
CA SER A 213 9.10 21.38 15.57
C SER A 213 8.67 22.04 14.25
N LEU A 214 7.71 21.44 13.54
CA LEU A 214 7.28 21.92 12.23
C LEU A 214 6.47 23.22 12.31
N ILE A 215 5.63 23.38 13.36
CA ILE A 215 4.78 24.56 13.55
C ILE A 215 5.62 25.83 13.75
N HIS A 216 6.75 25.72 14.46
CA HIS A 216 7.64 26.84 14.76
C HIS A 216 8.83 26.97 13.79
N MET A 217 8.89 26.14 12.74
CA MET A 217 9.99 26.13 11.79
C MET A 217 9.87 27.25 10.76
N ASP A 218 11.00 27.81 10.34
CA ASP A 218 11.03 28.72 9.19
C ASP A 218 10.65 27.97 7.89
N PRO A 219 9.84 28.58 7.00
CA PRO A 219 9.43 27.96 5.73
C PRO A 219 10.60 27.41 4.91
N CYS A 220 11.70 28.17 4.80
CA CYS A 220 12.91 27.77 4.06
C CYS A 220 13.57 26.48 4.60
N ARG A 221 13.33 26.13 5.87
CA ARG A 221 13.90 24.95 6.54
C ARG A 221 12.94 23.76 6.56
N ALA A 222 11.65 23.97 6.36
CA ALA A 222 10.61 22.95 6.48
C ALA A 222 10.84 21.77 5.52
N LEU A 223 11.00 22.03 4.23
CA LEU A 223 11.17 20.96 3.25
C LEU A 223 12.49 20.16 3.43
N PRO A 224 13.67 20.81 3.61
CA PRO A 224 14.90 20.08 3.93
C PRO A 224 14.80 19.23 5.19
N PHE A 225 14.08 19.70 6.21
CA PHE A 225 13.83 18.94 7.43
C PHE A 225 12.93 17.73 7.18
N LEU A 226 11.79 17.92 6.50
CA LEU A 226 10.83 16.87 6.15
C LEU A 226 11.48 15.73 5.33
N LYS A 227 12.42 16.05 4.44
CA LYS A 227 13.16 15.05 3.65
C LYS A 227 14.17 14.22 4.44
N ARG A 228 14.54 14.62 5.67
CA ARG A 228 15.66 14.02 6.43
C ARG A 228 15.27 13.48 7.80
N PHE A 229 14.18 13.96 8.41
CA PHE A 229 13.88 13.64 9.80
C PHE A 229 13.66 12.13 10.05
N THR A 230 13.06 11.41 9.09
CA THR A 230 12.81 9.96 9.18
C THR A 230 14.10 9.16 9.32
N ARG A 231 15.14 9.53 8.57
CA ARG A 231 16.45 8.84 8.56
C ARG A 231 17.25 9.08 9.85
N ASN A 232 17.01 10.20 10.51
CA ASN A 232 17.71 10.59 11.74
C ASN A 232 16.94 10.22 13.02
N ALA A 233 15.70 9.77 12.88
CA ALA A 233 14.85 9.51 14.02
C ALA A 233 15.20 8.16 14.65
N LYS A 234 15.55 8.19 15.95
CA LYS A 234 15.58 7.00 16.80
C LYS A 234 14.13 6.57 17.08
N LEU A 235 13.59 5.72 16.20
CA LEU A 235 12.22 5.22 16.24
C LEU A 235 12.25 3.72 16.54
N THR A 236 11.53 3.31 17.58
CA THR A 236 11.21 1.89 17.75
C THR A 236 9.98 1.55 16.92
N SER A 237 9.95 0.34 16.38
CA SER A 237 8.80 -0.15 15.59
C SER A 237 7.51 -0.14 16.42
N LYS A 238 7.60 -0.48 17.71
CA LYS A 238 6.47 -0.49 18.64
C LYS A 238 5.87 0.90 18.84
N GLU A 239 6.67 1.89 19.23
CA GLU A 239 6.17 3.27 19.45
C GLU A 239 5.51 3.84 18.19
N LEU A 240 6.12 3.60 17.03
CA LEU A 240 5.60 4.08 15.76
C LEU A 240 4.27 3.41 15.41
N LEU A 241 4.18 2.08 15.55
CA LEU A 241 2.96 1.32 15.28
C LEU A 241 1.83 1.65 16.27
N ASP A 242 2.15 1.81 17.56
CA ASP A 242 1.19 2.18 18.60
C ASP A 242 0.63 3.58 18.33
N THR A 243 1.49 4.54 17.96
CA THR A 243 1.07 5.90 17.56
C THR A 243 0.21 5.84 16.29
N ALA A 244 0.62 5.08 15.28
CA ALA A 244 -0.11 4.90 14.02
C ALA A 244 -1.52 4.33 14.25
N ALA A 245 -1.68 3.38 15.17
CA ALA A 245 -2.97 2.76 15.51
C ALA A 245 -3.97 3.72 16.19
N THR A 246 -3.51 4.87 16.69
CA THR A 246 -4.39 5.91 17.24
C THR A 246 -5.20 6.63 16.16
N PHE A 247 -4.66 6.73 14.93
CA PHE A 247 -5.35 7.31 13.79
C PHE A 247 -6.35 6.32 13.21
N LYS A 248 -7.65 6.55 13.41
CA LYS A 248 -8.72 5.64 12.97
C LYS A 248 -9.05 5.77 11.48
N VAL A 249 -8.03 5.60 10.64
CA VAL A 249 -8.16 5.53 9.17
C VAL A 249 -8.81 4.19 8.80
N SER A 250 -9.82 4.23 7.93
CA SER A 250 -10.53 3.05 7.44
C SER A 250 -10.42 2.91 5.92
N HIS A 251 -10.61 1.69 5.40
CA HIS A 251 -10.65 1.48 3.95
C HIS A 251 -11.74 2.32 3.27
N ARG A 252 -12.93 2.40 3.89
CA ARG A 252 -14.03 3.23 3.39
C ARG A 252 -13.65 4.70 3.27
N MET A 253 -12.86 5.23 4.22
CA MET A 253 -12.37 6.60 4.16
C MET A 253 -11.40 6.80 2.99
N LEU A 254 -10.47 5.85 2.76
CA LEU A 254 -9.57 5.91 1.62
C LEU A 254 -10.36 5.86 0.29
N SER A 255 -11.28 4.91 0.13
CA SER A 255 -12.11 4.80 -1.07
C SER A 255 -12.97 6.05 -1.32
N ALA A 256 -13.55 6.65 -0.27
CA ALA A 256 -14.30 7.89 -0.39
C ALA A 256 -13.42 9.07 -0.83
N LEU A 257 -12.20 9.17 -0.32
CA LEU A 257 -11.25 10.19 -0.76
C LEU A 257 -10.81 9.95 -2.22
N GLU A 258 -10.56 8.71 -2.61
CA GLU A 258 -10.22 8.39 -4.00
C GLU A 258 -11.36 8.81 -4.95
N ALA A 259 -12.60 8.52 -4.62
CA ALA A 259 -13.77 8.98 -5.39
C ALA A 259 -13.84 10.52 -5.44
N ALA A 260 -13.54 11.20 -4.33
CA ALA A 260 -13.53 12.66 -4.25
C ALA A 260 -12.39 13.32 -5.03
N TYR A 261 -11.29 12.61 -5.32
CA TYR A 261 -10.22 13.13 -6.16
C TYR A 261 -10.73 13.52 -7.57
N GLY A 262 -11.78 12.87 -8.08
CA GLY A 262 -12.42 13.21 -9.34
C GLY A 262 -13.46 14.34 -9.29
N TRP A 263 -13.83 14.84 -8.11
CA TRP A 263 -14.89 15.85 -7.98
C TRP A 263 -14.45 17.22 -8.52
N PRO A 264 -15.36 18.03 -9.08
CA PRO A 264 -15.03 19.42 -9.41
C PRO A 264 -14.80 20.23 -8.13
N GLY A 265 -13.77 21.08 -8.13
CA GLY A 265 -13.46 21.98 -7.00
C GLY A 265 -12.68 21.32 -5.85
N GLU A 266 -12.52 22.05 -4.75
CA GLU A 266 -11.82 21.54 -3.56
C GLU A 266 -12.69 20.56 -2.79
N SER A 267 -12.07 19.56 -2.18
CA SER A 267 -12.75 18.60 -1.30
C SER A 267 -12.01 18.53 0.01
N GLN A 268 -12.75 18.36 1.10
CA GLN A 268 -12.22 18.33 2.46
C GLN A 268 -12.68 17.05 3.17
N LEU A 269 -11.79 16.51 4.00
CA LEU A 269 -12.12 15.49 4.99
C LEU A 269 -12.37 16.15 6.34
N THR A 270 -13.56 15.97 6.89
CA THR A 270 -13.84 16.34 8.29
C THR A 270 -13.84 15.09 9.15
N VAL A 271 -13.04 15.09 10.22
CA VAL A 271 -12.96 13.99 11.19
C VAL A 271 -13.39 14.51 12.55
N ILE A 272 -14.39 13.86 13.15
CA ILE A 272 -14.96 14.22 14.44
C ILE A 272 -14.82 13.02 15.37
N LYS A 273 -14.16 13.22 16.51
CA LYS A 273 -14.08 12.20 17.56
C LYS A 273 -15.12 12.50 18.62
N ASP A 274 -16.06 11.59 18.80
CA ASP A 274 -16.99 11.62 19.92
C ASP A 274 -16.21 11.34 21.23
N LEU A 275 -16.26 12.31 22.15
CA LEU A 275 -15.55 12.24 23.43
C LEU A 275 -16.17 11.22 24.40
N ASN A 276 -17.47 10.94 24.25
CA ASN A 276 -18.19 10.03 25.15
C ASN A 276 -18.01 8.57 24.74
N SER A 277 -18.16 8.28 23.44
CA SER A 277 -18.05 6.92 22.91
C SER A 277 -16.65 6.56 22.42
N GLY A 278 -15.78 7.56 22.19
CA GLY A 278 -14.49 7.38 21.54
C GLY A 278 -14.59 7.07 20.05
N GLN A 279 -15.80 7.06 19.47
CA GLN A 279 -16.03 6.78 18.05
C GLN A 279 -15.52 7.93 17.18
N VAL A 280 -15.07 7.58 15.98
CA VAL A 280 -14.61 8.54 14.98
C VAL A 280 -15.61 8.56 13.83
N HIS A 281 -16.29 9.69 13.71
CA HIS A 281 -17.16 10.01 12.58
C HIS A 281 -16.37 10.81 11.55
N TRP A 282 -16.63 10.58 10.27
CA TRP A 282 -15.96 11.30 9.20
C TRP A 282 -16.89 11.50 8.01
N ILE A 283 -16.62 12.58 7.27
CA ILE A 283 -17.33 12.91 6.04
C ILE A 283 -16.34 13.53 5.05
N VAL A 284 -16.49 13.16 3.77
CA VAL A 284 -15.80 13.81 2.65
C VAL A 284 -16.83 14.68 1.94
N GLN A 285 -16.53 15.97 1.81
CA GLN A 285 -17.45 16.96 1.24
C GLN A 285 -16.72 17.90 0.28
N ALA A 286 -17.42 18.33 -0.77
CA ALA A 286 -16.93 19.42 -1.62
C ALA A 286 -16.98 20.73 -0.84
N VAL A 287 -15.89 21.50 -0.89
CA VAL A 287 -15.82 22.82 -0.28
C VAL A 287 -16.52 23.80 -1.21
N GLN A 288 -17.60 24.42 -0.74
CA GLN A 288 -18.19 25.53 -1.50
C GLN A 288 -17.22 26.71 -1.44
N PRO A 289 -16.98 27.41 -2.57
CA PRO A 289 -16.19 28.63 -2.55
C PRO A 289 -16.84 29.58 -1.54
N LYS A 290 -16.07 30.03 -0.54
CA LYS A 290 -16.54 31.09 0.36
C LYS A 290 -16.91 32.28 -0.53
N LEU A 291 -18.18 32.68 -0.54
CA LEU A 291 -18.55 34.00 -1.05
C LEU A 291 -17.78 35.02 -0.21
N SER A 292 -16.71 35.58 -0.76
CA SER A 292 -16.11 36.78 -0.18
C SER A 292 -17.12 37.91 -0.35
N CYS A 293 -17.42 38.61 0.74
CA CYS A 293 -18.04 39.93 0.64
C CYS A 293 -17.15 40.76 -0.27
N ALA A 294 -17.69 41.16 -1.43
CA ALA A 294 -17.04 42.06 -2.35
C ALA A 294 -16.85 43.42 -1.65
N TYR A 295 -15.65 43.68 -1.16
CA TYR A 295 -15.13 45.04 -1.12
C TYR A 295 -14.28 45.22 -2.36
N SER A 296 -14.73 46.13 -3.22
CA SER A 296 -14.03 46.59 -4.39
C SER A 296 -12.75 47.30 -3.96
N GLU A 297 -11.59 46.76 -4.32
CA GLU A 297 -10.41 47.58 -4.54
C GLU A 297 -9.58 46.97 -5.66
N SER A 298 -9.15 47.88 -6.53
CA SER A 298 -8.61 47.67 -7.87
C SER A 298 -7.18 47.13 -7.89
N ALA A 299 -6.94 46.28 -8.88
CA ALA A 299 -5.71 46.12 -9.66
C ALA A 299 -4.35 46.19 -8.94
N ASP A 300 -3.76 45.01 -8.71
CA ASP A 300 -2.51 44.57 -9.34
C ASP A 300 -2.24 43.11 -8.90
N VAL A 301 -2.56 42.15 -9.77
CA VAL A 301 -2.28 40.73 -9.52
C VAL A 301 -1.06 40.35 -10.34
N GLU A 302 0.10 40.30 -9.69
CA GLU A 302 1.23 39.52 -10.17
C GLU A 302 0.79 38.04 -10.19
N GLU A 303 0.88 37.41 -11.36
CA GLU A 303 0.66 35.97 -11.52
C GLU A 303 1.64 35.19 -10.62
N GLU A 304 1.11 34.53 -9.58
CA GLU A 304 1.86 33.50 -8.86
C GLU A 304 2.33 32.41 -9.84
N PRO A 305 3.60 31.97 -9.77
CA PRO A 305 4.10 30.97 -10.70
C PRO A 305 3.37 29.65 -10.44
N ALA A 306 2.71 29.12 -11.47
CA ALA A 306 2.04 27.83 -11.45
C ALA A 306 3.00 26.74 -10.93
N ILE A 307 2.75 26.32 -9.68
CA ILE A 307 3.45 25.22 -9.04
C ILE A 307 3.09 23.95 -9.82
N ARG A 308 4.10 23.26 -10.37
CA ARG A 308 3.95 21.96 -11.03
C ARG A 308 3.49 20.90 -10.01
N SER A 309 2.21 20.90 -9.68
CA SER A 309 1.51 19.78 -9.07
C SER A 309 1.23 18.72 -10.14
N PHE A 310 0.98 17.47 -9.74
CA PHE A 310 0.41 16.50 -10.68
C PHE A 310 -0.94 17.04 -11.14
N ALA A 311 -0.98 17.61 -12.35
CA ALA A 311 -2.17 18.26 -12.88
C ALA A 311 -3.35 17.30 -12.77
N ARG A 312 -4.38 17.73 -12.04
CA ARG A 312 -5.65 17.00 -11.92
C ARG A 312 -6.18 16.85 -13.34
N ALA A 313 -6.19 15.63 -13.86
CA ALA A 313 -6.62 15.39 -15.23
C ALA A 313 -8.11 15.77 -15.33
N SER A 314 -8.39 16.94 -15.90
CA SER A 314 -9.70 17.25 -16.44
C SER A 314 -9.91 16.36 -17.66
N ALA A 315 -10.95 15.54 -17.61
CA ALA A 315 -11.32 14.66 -18.71
C ALA A 315 -11.58 15.51 -19.96
N SER A 316 -10.61 15.54 -20.87
CA SER A 316 -10.80 15.98 -22.25
C SER A 316 -10.50 14.80 -23.16
N SER A 317 -11.53 14.41 -23.90
CA SER A 317 -11.53 13.38 -24.91
C SER A 317 -10.57 13.73 -26.04
N GLY A 318 -9.58 12.87 -26.29
CA GLY A 318 -8.70 12.94 -27.45
C GLY A 318 -8.34 11.54 -27.93
N GLU A 319 -8.84 11.18 -29.11
CA GLU A 319 -8.52 9.95 -29.85
C GLU A 319 -7.09 10.00 -30.41
N GLY A 320 -6.47 8.81 -30.52
CA GLY A 320 -5.31 8.53 -31.38
C GLY A 320 -3.99 8.30 -30.63
N ASP A 321 -3.57 7.04 -30.48
CA ASP A 321 -2.71 6.39 -31.48
C ASP A 321 -2.53 4.89 -31.16
N ARG A 322 -2.53 4.06 -32.20
CA ARG A 322 -2.47 2.59 -32.14
C ARG A 322 -1.08 2.11 -32.53
N ASN A 323 -0.33 1.55 -31.59
CA ASN A 323 0.43 0.29 -31.73
C ASN A 323 1.34 0.10 -30.50
N CYS A 324 0.93 -0.77 -29.58
CA CYS A 324 1.81 -1.34 -28.57
C CYS A 324 1.60 -2.87 -28.62
N PRO A 325 2.65 -3.70 -28.65
CA PRO A 325 2.49 -5.15 -28.66
C PRO A 325 1.68 -5.57 -27.43
N GLN A 326 0.62 -6.34 -27.65
CA GLN A 326 -0.26 -6.83 -26.60
C GLN A 326 0.51 -7.76 -25.65
N GLY A 327 1.11 -7.19 -24.60
CA GLY A 327 1.54 -7.92 -23.42
C GLY A 327 0.30 -8.54 -22.77
N LYS A 328 0.25 -9.87 -22.72
CA LYS A 328 -0.81 -10.62 -22.02
C LYS A 328 -0.76 -10.28 -20.54
N VAL A 329 -1.63 -9.37 -20.09
CA VAL A 329 -1.89 -9.16 -18.66
C VAL A 329 -2.59 -10.42 -18.12
N LEU A 330 -2.01 -11.04 -17.09
CA LEU A 330 -2.53 -12.30 -16.53
C LEU A 330 -3.93 -12.06 -15.90
N PRO A 331 -4.99 -12.78 -16.34
CA PRO A 331 -6.39 -12.45 -16.01
C PRO A 331 -6.86 -12.68 -14.55
N PHE A 332 -5.99 -13.06 -13.62
CA PHE A 332 -6.42 -13.57 -12.30
C PHE A 332 -5.85 -12.83 -11.06
N LEU A 333 -5.13 -11.72 -11.24
CA LEU A 333 -4.48 -10.98 -10.15
C LEU A 333 -5.03 -9.56 -10.01
N LEU A 334 -6.29 -9.47 -9.58
CA LEU A 334 -6.89 -8.21 -9.11
C LEU A 334 -7.57 -8.48 -7.77
N HIS A 335 -6.80 -8.35 -6.68
CA HIS A 335 -7.42 -8.05 -5.39
C HIS A 335 -7.90 -6.61 -5.47
N ASN A 336 -9.21 -6.42 -5.44
CA ASN A 336 -9.79 -5.10 -5.53
C ASN A 336 -9.57 -4.37 -4.20
N LEU A 337 -8.64 -3.41 -4.20
CA LEU A 337 -8.40 -2.45 -3.11
C LEU A 337 -9.68 -1.71 -2.66
N ASP A 338 -10.72 -1.68 -3.49
CA ASP A 338 -11.95 -0.90 -3.26
C ASP A 338 -13.00 -1.59 -2.38
N THR A 339 -12.91 -2.91 -2.15
CA THR A 339 -13.99 -3.63 -1.46
C THR A 339 -13.72 -3.87 0.03
N GLY A 340 -12.46 -3.91 0.45
CA GLY A 340 -12.10 -4.34 1.80
C GLY A 340 -12.49 -5.78 2.11
N GLU A 341 -12.87 -6.59 1.12
CA GLU A 341 -13.22 -7.99 1.33
C GLU A 341 -11.95 -8.85 1.45
N THR A 342 -11.67 -9.28 2.68
CA THR A 342 -10.59 -10.21 3.05
C THR A 342 -10.98 -11.68 2.88
N THR A 343 -12.18 -11.98 2.35
CA THR A 343 -12.81 -13.32 2.35
C THR A 343 -11.97 -14.40 1.66
N MET A 344 -11.23 -14.07 0.60
CA MET A 344 -10.26 -14.97 -0.06
C MET A 344 -9.06 -15.28 0.84
N MET A 345 -8.50 -14.28 1.53
CA MET A 345 -7.43 -14.49 2.50
C MET A 345 -7.94 -15.23 3.74
N GLU A 346 -9.17 -14.98 4.18
CA GLU A 346 -9.78 -15.66 5.33
C GLU A 346 -10.06 -17.14 5.07
N LYS A 347 -10.52 -17.48 3.86
CA LYS A 347 -10.68 -18.88 3.43
C LYS A 347 -9.33 -19.57 3.29
N ALA A 348 -8.38 -18.99 2.56
CA ALA A 348 -7.03 -19.55 2.41
C ALA A 348 -6.32 -19.72 3.77
N PHE A 349 -6.43 -18.73 4.66
CA PHE A 349 -5.84 -18.76 6.00
C PHE A 349 -6.53 -19.76 6.93
N SER A 350 -7.85 -19.95 6.81
CA SER A 350 -8.58 -20.98 7.59
C SER A 350 -8.21 -22.38 7.13
N GLN A 351 -7.98 -22.57 5.83
CA GLN A 351 -7.53 -23.81 5.22
C GLN A 351 -6.09 -24.15 5.65
N TYR A 352 -5.17 -23.17 5.59
CA TYR A 352 -3.80 -23.27 6.12
C TYR A 352 -3.77 -23.62 7.62
N LYS A 353 -4.60 -22.97 8.44
CA LYS A 353 -4.76 -23.33 9.86
C LYS A 353 -5.18 -24.79 10.05
N GLY A 354 -6.12 -25.26 9.21
CA GLY A 354 -6.57 -26.65 9.21
C GLY A 354 -5.42 -27.61 8.94
N GLU A 355 -4.61 -27.32 7.92
CA GLU A 355 -3.44 -28.13 7.52
C GLU A 355 -2.34 -28.13 8.58
N MET A 356 -2.05 -26.98 9.21
CA MET A 356 -1.09 -26.88 10.31
C MET A 356 -1.54 -27.64 11.57
N HIS A 357 -2.84 -27.57 11.91
CA HIS A 357 -3.39 -28.36 13.02
C HIS A 357 -3.38 -29.86 12.71
N GLN A 358 -3.58 -30.26 11.46
CA GLN A 358 -3.47 -31.65 11.02
C GLN A 358 -2.03 -32.15 11.05
N GLN A 359 -1.04 -31.35 10.62
CA GLN A 359 0.38 -31.71 10.75
C GLN A 359 0.84 -31.77 12.21
N ALA A 360 0.35 -30.87 13.06
CA ALA A 360 0.62 -30.92 14.51
C ALA A 360 -0.01 -32.17 15.16
N ARG A 361 -1.23 -32.56 14.74
CA ARG A 361 -1.88 -33.81 15.16
C ARG A 361 -1.22 -35.07 14.60
N ALA A 362 -0.64 -35.00 13.40
CA ALA A 362 0.10 -36.12 12.82
C ALA A 362 1.48 -36.31 13.49
N LYS A 363 2.10 -35.23 13.97
CA LYS A 363 3.34 -35.26 14.76
C LYS A 363 3.12 -35.68 16.21
N ALA A 364 1.95 -35.38 16.78
CA ALA A 364 1.52 -35.96 18.05
C ALA A 364 1.04 -37.40 17.77
N GLY A 365 1.90 -38.39 17.96
CA GLY A 365 1.54 -39.82 17.81
C GLY A 365 0.27 -40.21 18.59
N PRO A 366 -0.34 -41.37 18.29
CA PRO A 366 -1.69 -41.70 18.73
C PRO A 366 -1.82 -41.68 20.25
N ALA A 367 -2.55 -40.70 20.76
CA ALA A 367 -2.98 -40.68 22.15
C ALA A 367 -3.96 -41.85 22.36
N GLN A 368 -3.62 -42.72 23.31
CA GLN A 368 -4.42 -43.86 23.74
C GLN A 368 -5.84 -43.42 24.10
N ALA A 369 -6.82 -44.18 23.58
CA ALA A 369 -8.24 -43.98 23.83
C ALA A 369 -8.66 -44.44 25.23
N ALA A 370 -9.50 -43.65 25.90
CA ALA A 370 -10.57 -44.06 26.83
C ALA A 370 -11.39 -42.82 27.26
N PRO A 371 -12.64 -42.95 27.76
CA PRO A 371 -13.82 -43.35 26.99
C PRO A 371 -14.99 -42.33 27.08
N SER A 372 -15.99 -42.61 26.25
CA SER A 372 -17.32 -42.01 26.12
C SER A 372 -18.03 -41.59 27.41
N ALA A 373 -18.69 -40.43 27.38
CA ALA A 373 -19.87 -40.11 28.19
C ALA A 373 -20.97 -39.52 27.29
N ALA A 374 -22.19 -39.97 27.54
CA ALA A 374 -23.35 -39.94 26.68
C ALA A 374 -24.25 -38.69 26.84
N GLU A 375 -25.13 -38.52 25.84
CA GLU A 375 -26.51 -38.01 25.89
C GLU A 375 -26.85 -36.50 25.95
N MET A 376 -27.26 -35.99 24.76
CA MET A 376 -28.51 -35.24 24.41
C MET A 376 -28.75 -33.78 24.90
N PRO A 377 -29.67 -32.99 24.28
CA PRO A 377 -30.18 -32.99 22.89
C PRO A 377 -30.14 -31.58 22.21
N ALA A 378 -30.48 -31.58 20.91
CA ALA A 378 -30.66 -30.41 20.06
C ALA A 378 -31.88 -29.55 20.45
N VAL A 379 -31.76 -28.23 20.27
CA VAL A 379 -32.90 -27.31 20.18
C VAL A 379 -32.72 -26.41 18.96
N SER A 380 -33.67 -26.55 18.05
CA SER A 380 -33.92 -25.80 16.84
C SER A 380 -34.48 -24.41 17.14
N GLY A 381 -34.17 -23.45 16.27
CA GLY A 381 -34.75 -22.11 16.26
C GLY A 381 -34.41 -21.38 14.97
N GLU A 382 -35.20 -21.64 13.91
CA GLU A 382 -35.28 -20.80 12.72
C GLU A 382 -36.07 -19.53 13.03
N LEU A 383 -35.71 -18.41 12.39
CA LEU A 383 -36.54 -17.24 12.04
C LEU A 383 -35.69 -16.26 11.17
N PRO A 384 -36.29 -15.37 10.34
CA PRO A 384 -36.43 -15.58 8.90
C PRO A 384 -35.63 -14.61 8.02
N ASP A 385 -35.52 -14.99 6.74
CA ASP A 385 -35.01 -14.21 5.61
C ASP A 385 -35.64 -12.81 5.50
N GLN A 386 -34.78 -11.79 5.44
CA GLN A 386 -35.07 -10.53 4.75
C GLN A 386 -34.03 -10.31 3.65
N ALA A 387 -34.41 -10.73 2.44
CA ALA A 387 -33.76 -10.34 1.20
C ALA A 387 -33.82 -8.81 1.04
N THR A 388 -32.67 -8.14 1.16
CA THR A 388 -32.52 -6.77 0.63
C THR A 388 -32.05 -6.85 -0.80
N ALA A 389 -32.90 -6.33 -1.69
CA ALA A 389 -32.68 -6.22 -3.12
C ALA A 389 -31.32 -5.57 -3.41
N GLY A 390 -30.40 -6.37 -3.96
CA GLY A 390 -29.16 -5.89 -4.56
C GLY A 390 -29.50 -4.89 -5.66
N SER A 391 -28.93 -3.69 -5.56
CA SER A 391 -29.20 -2.59 -6.46
C SER A 391 -28.92 -2.98 -7.90
N PHE A 392 -29.83 -2.60 -8.79
CA PHE A 392 -29.77 -2.73 -10.25
C PHE A 392 -28.42 -2.28 -10.87
N TRP A 393 -27.62 -1.50 -10.13
CA TRP A 393 -26.27 -1.08 -10.47
C TRP A 393 -25.23 -2.22 -10.40
N MET A 394 -25.33 -3.14 -9.42
CA MET A 394 -24.43 -4.31 -9.30
C MET A 394 -24.57 -5.26 -10.50
N GLN A 395 -25.80 -5.48 -10.99
CA GLN A 395 -26.03 -6.33 -12.17
C GLN A 395 -25.48 -5.70 -13.46
N THR A 396 -25.36 -4.38 -13.52
CA THR A 396 -24.86 -3.67 -14.71
C THR A 396 -23.34 -3.71 -14.80
N VAL A 397 -22.64 -3.59 -13.67
CA VAL A 397 -21.17 -3.70 -13.59
C VAL A 397 -20.71 -5.14 -13.83
N GLN A 398 -21.42 -6.13 -13.29
CA GLN A 398 -21.12 -7.55 -13.50
C GLN A 398 -21.37 -7.98 -14.96
N ARG A 399 -22.44 -7.48 -15.60
CA ARG A 399 -22.68 -7.68 -17.05
C ARG A 399 -21.66 -6.96 -17.93
N GLN A 400 -21.11 -5.82 -17.52
CA GLN A 400 -20.02 -5.15 -18.24
C GLN A 400 -18.70 -5.92 -18.13
N ALA A 401 -18.43 -6.56 -16.98
CA ALA A 401 -17.30 -7.46 -16.79
C ALA A 401 -17.44 -8.75 -17.63
N GLU A 402 -18.63 -9.35 -17.66
CA GLU A 402 -18.94 -10.55 -18.47
C GLU A 402 -18.87 -10.28 -19.98
N ARG A 403 -19.32 -9.11 -20.44
CA ARG A 403 -19.21 -8.72 -21.87
C ARG A 403 -17.76 -8.47 -22.32
N ARG A 404 -16.89 -8.01 -21.41
CA ARG A 404 -15.44 -7.88 -21.65
C ARG A 404 -14.72 -9.24 -21.65
N LEU A 405 -15.30 -10.25 -20.99
CA LEU A 405 -14.87 -11.65 -21.00
C LEU A 405 -15.27 -12.41 -22.28
N ALA A 406 -16.36 -12.02 -22.95
CA ALA A 406 -16.90 -12.74 -24.11
C ALA A 406 -16.40 -12.22 -25.48
N GLN A 407 -15.64 -11.11 -25.50
CA GLN A 407 -15.11 -10.49 -26.73
C GLN A 407 -13.56 -10.55 -26.84
N ALA A 408 -12.92 -11.29 -25.94
CA ALA A 408 -11.50 -11.65 -25.95
C ALA A 408 -11.38 -13.17 -26.08
#